data_AF-D2U2V8-F1
#
_entry.id   AF-D2U2V8-F1
#
_cell.length_a   1.000
_cell.length_b   1.000
_cell.length_c   1.000
_cell.angle_alpha   90.00
_cell.angle_beta   90.00
_cell.angle_gamma   90.00
#
_symmetry.space_group_name_H-M   'P 1'
#
loop_
_entity.id
_entity.type
_entity.pdbx_description
1 polymer ?
#
loop_
_entity_poly.entity_id
_entity_poly.type
_entity_poly.pdbx_seq_one_letter_code
_entity_poly.pdbx_strand_id
1 'polypeptide(L)'
;MLTITPLFERVCVFMGSGWRINKLHQDEEHLIKLMNPTLKNYSIVCRREKDRIMIYGSVDYYHYRYGKLAKCSVSLTRNASAIAEDIKRKVLITAVDEINKANEYHQKEQEKKEQKRILKGMLAQQVKLESYYNAITVIVASSGIHGKVKEGYDGYNLKLYKLNTEQLIKIVGFVSTL
;
A
#
# COMPACT_ATOMS: atom_id res chain seq x y z
N MET A 1 -18.42 -7.42 30.83
CA MET A 1 -17.19 -8.15 30.43
C MET A 1 -16.00 -7.31 30.92
N LEU A 2 -15.03 -7.86 31.67
CA LEU A 2 -13.88 -7.08 32.15
C LEU A 2 -13.10 -6.52 30.94
N THR A 3 -13.04 -5.20 30.82
CA THR A 3 -12.33 -4.51 29.73
C THR A 3 -10.82 -4.72 29.93
N ILE A 4 -10.11 -5.14 28.87
CA ILE A 4 -8.64 -5.27 28.90
C ILE A 4 -7.94 -3.90 28.76
N THR A 5 -8.70 -2.81 28.65
CA THR A 5 -8.19 -1.44 28.46
C THR A 5 -7.23 -0.99 29.57
N PRO A 6 -7.54 -1.11 30.88
CA PRO A 6 -6.63 -0.68 31.94
C PRO A 6 -5.34 -1.50 32.01
N LEU A 7 -5.35 -2.75 31.50
CA LEU A 7 -4.13 -3.53 31.33
C LEU A 7 -3.26 -2.91 30.25
N PHE A 8 -3.84 -2.61 29.08
CA PHE A 8 -3.08 -2.10 27.94
C PHE A 8 -2.64 -0.63 28.07
N GLU A 9 -3.33 0.17 28.89
CA GLU A 9 -2.82 1.48 29.31
C GLU A 9 -1.48 1.34 30.05
N ARG A 10 -1.38 0.38 30.97
CA ARG A 10 -0.12 0.07 31.67
C ARG A 10 0.93 -0.55 30.74
N VAL A 11 0.52 -1.40 29.81
CA VAL A 11 1.43 -1.97 28.79
C VAL A 11 2.08 -0.85 27.98
N CYS A 12 1.30 0.15 27.52
CA CYS A 12 1.84 1.31 26.80
C CYS A 12 2.93 2.04 27.60
N VAL A 13 2.74 2.23 28.91
CA VAL A 13 3.77 2.83 29.78
C VAL A 13 5.07 2.03 29.76
N PHE A 14 5.00 0.71 29.91
CA PHE A 14 6.18 -0.17 29.86
C PHE A 14 6.80 -0.31 28.46
N MET A 15 6.00 -0.11 27.40
CA MET A 15 6.50 -0.08 26.04
C MET A 15 7.35 1.17 25.74
N GLY A 16 7.23 2.23 26.53
CA GLY A 16 8.00 3.46 26.42
C GLY A 16 7.27 4.58 25.69
N SER A 17 8.00 5.67 25.44
CA SER A 17 7.42 6.90 24.91
C SER A 17 6.75 6.72 23.53
N GLY A 18 5.61 7.38 23.36
CA GLY A 18 4.85 7.40 22.10
C GLY A 18 3.80 6.30 21.95
N TRP A 19 3.86 5.21 22.72
CA TRP A 19 2.82 4.18 22.69
C TRP A 19 1.53 4.63 23.37
N ARG A 20 0.41 4.50 22.67
CA ARG A 20 -0.91 4.86 23.18
C ARG A 20 -2.01 4.01 22.57
N ILE A 21 -3.12 3.88 23.29
CA ILE A 21 -4.35 3.31 22.74
C ILE A 21 -4.95 4.30 21.74
N ASN A 22 -5.28 3.81 20.55
CA ASN A 22 -5.98 4.57 19.53
C ASN A 22 -7.49 4.59 19.83
N LYS A 23 -7.99 5.75 20.27
CA LYS A 23 -9.39 5.95 20.66
C LYS A 23 -10.36 6.12 19.48
N LEU A 24 -9.86 6.25 18.25
CA LEU A 24 -10.71 6.38 17.05
C LEU A 24 -11.44 5.07 16.68
N HIS A 25 -11.02 3.95 17.28
CA HIS A 25 -11.62 2.62 17.07
C HIS A 25 -12.19 2.05 18.37
N GLN A 26 -12.59 2.92 19.31
CA GLN A 26 -12.99 2.54 20.66
C GLN A 26 -14.37 1.85 20.72
N ASP A 27 -15.17 1.96 19.65
CA ASP A 27 -16.49 1.31 19.54
C ASP A 27 -16.38 -0.22 19.34
N GLU A 28 -15.18 -0.75 19.07
CA GLU A 28 -14.93 -2.19 19.01
C GLU A 28 -14.61 -2.73 20.42
N GLU A 29 -15.65 -3.05 21.21
CA GLU A 29 -15.54 -3.47 22.63
C GLU A 29 -14.58 -4.65 22.90
N HIS A 30 -14.19 -5.40 21.87
CA HIS A 30 -13.33 -6.58 21.95
C HIS A 30 -11.90 -6.36 21.45
N LEU A 31 -11.58 -5.16 20.98
CA LEU A 31 -10.33 -4.85 20.30
C LEU A 31 -9.66 -3.61 20.88
N ILE A 32 -8.37 -3.73 21.17
CA ILE A 32 -7.51 -2.60 21.55
C ILE A 32 -6.49 -2.40 20.46
N LYS A 33 -6.53 -1.24 19.80
CA LYS A 33 -5.51 -0.83 18.84
C LYS A 33 -4.50 0.07 19.53
N LEU A 34 -3.23 -0.31 19.53
CA LEU A 34 -2.11 0.51 19.97
C LEU A 34 -1.43 1.13 18.75
N MET A 35 -0.98 2.37 18.91
CA MET A 35 -0.24 3.11 17.90
C MET A 35 0.96 3.80 18.53
N ASN A 36 2.00 4.02 17.73
CA ASN A 36 3.10 4.91 18.05
C ASN A 36 3.32 5.90 16.89
N PRO A 37 3.25 7.23 17.10
CA PRO A 37 3.44 8.22 16.05
C PRO A 37 4.77 8.10 15.29
N THR A 38 5.83 7.59 15.92
CA THR A 38 7.14 7.40 15.25
C THR A 38 7.13 6.20 14.30
N LEU A 39 6.25 5.22 14.54
CA LEU A 39 6.01 4.06 13.70
C LEU A 39 4.74 4.27 12.86
N LYS A 40 4.76 5.30 12.02
CA LYS A 40 3.62 5.68 11.19
C LYS A 40 3.12 4.49 10.36
N ASN A 41 1.80 4.33 10.29
CA ASN A 41 1.11 3.24 9.59
C ASN A 41 1.39 1.84 10.16
N TYR A 42 2.08 1.69 11.29
CA TYR A 42 2.19 0.42 11.99
C TYR A 42 1.29 0.45 13.23
N SER A 43 0.56 -0.63 13.45
CA SER A 43 -0.31 -0.74 14.60
C SER A 43 -0.23 -2.12 15.23
N ILE A 44 -0.55 -2.15 16.53
CA ILE A 44 -0.69 -3.40 17.26
C ILE A 44 -2.15 -3.56 17.64
N VAL A 45 -2.74 -4.68 17.29
CA VAL A 45 -4.11 -5.04 17.62
C VAL A 45 -4.08 -6.13 18.68
N CYS A 46 -4.78 -5.88 19.79
CA CYS A 46 -4.88 -6.79 20.91
C CYS A 46 -6.35 -7.16 21.10
N ARG A 47 -6.66 -8.46 21.14
CA ARG A 47 -8.03 -8.94 21.36
C ARG A 47 -8.03 -10.11 22.31
N ARG A 48 -9.08 -10.21 23.13
CA ARG A 48 -9.29 -11.36 23.99
C ARG A 48 -9.92 -12.49 23.16
N GLU A 49 -9.31 -13.67 23.18
CA GLU A 49 -9.87 -14.88 22.60
C GLU A 49 -9.90 -15.95 23.69
N LYS A 50 -11.11 -16.35 24.11
CA LYS A 50 -11.32 -17.33 25.19
C LYS A 50 -10.54 -16.95 26.47
N ASP A 51 -9.52 -17.72 26.80
CA ASP A 51 -8.66 -17.65 27.98
C ASP A 51 -7.31 -16.95 27.72
N ARG A 52 -7.12 -16.38 26.52
CA ARG A 52 -5.86 -15.73 26.11
C ARG A 52 -6.09 -14.34 25.54
N ILE A 53 -5.02 -13.56 25.52
CA ILE A 53 -4.94 -12.30 24.78
C ILE A 53 -4.09 -12.56 23.55
N MET A 54 -4.66 -12.31 22.38
CA MET A 54 -4.00 -12.41 21.10
C MET A 54 -3.53 -11.03 20.68
N ILE A 55 -2.25 -10.94 20.32
CA ILE A 55 -1.59 -9.70 19.97
C ILE A 55 -1.02 -9.84 18.57
N TYR A 56 -1.37 -8.88 17.71
CA TYR A 56 -1.01 -8.84 16.30
C TYR A 56 -0.35 -7.51 16.00
N GLY A 57 0.73 -7.47 15.24
CA GLY A 57 1.35 -6.24 14.77
C GLY A 57 1.61 -6.31 13.28
N SER A 58 1.23 -5.26 12.57
CA SER A 58 1.49 -5.14 11.14
C SER A 58 1.44 -3.68 10.70
N VAL A 59 1.95 -3.42 9.50
CA VAL A 59 1.58 -2.23 8.76
C VAL A 59 0.07 -2.28 8.47
N ASP A 60 -0.60 -1.13 8.52
CA ASP A 60 -2.03 -1.00 8.25
C ASP A 60 -2.33 -1.55 6.85
N TYR A 61 -3.29 -2.49 6.77
CA TYR A 61 -3.60 -3.21 5.54
C TYR A 61 -3.98 -2.29 4.38
N TYR A 62 -4.72 -1.21 4.66
CA TYR A 62 -5.10 -0.20 3.67
C TYR A 62 -3.91 0.60 3.14
N HIS A 63 -2.83 0.69 3.92
CA HIS A 63 -1.60 1.32 3.50
C HIS A 63 -0.70 0.35 2.73
N TYR A 64 -0.52 -0.88 3.21
CA TYR A 64 0.33 -1.88 2.55
C TYR A 64 -0.20 -3.30 2.77
N ARG A 65 -0.83 -3.86 1.72
CA ARG A 65 -1.53 -5.16 1.79
C ARG A 65 -0.60 -6.37 1.86
N TYR A 66 0.68 -6.20 1.51
CA TYR A 66 1.67 -7.27 1.49
C TYR A 66 2.51 -7.32 2.78
N GLY A 67 2.14 -6.53 3.79
CA GLY A 67 2.84 -6.49 5.06
C GLY A 67 2.73 -7.81 5.82
N LYS A 68 3.83 -8.24 6.45
CA LYS A 68 3.84 -9.43 7.30
C LYS A 68 3.15 -9.15 8.64
N LEU A 69 2.36 -10.13 9.07
CA LEU A 69 1.71 -10.14 10.37
C LEU A 69 2.63 -10.77 11.42
N ALA A 70 3.13 -9.97 12.36
CA ALA A 70 3.76 -10.48 13.57
C ALA A 70 2.67 -10.79 14.61
N LYS A 71 2.82 -11.90 15.35
CA LYS A 71 1.81 -12.31 16.34
C LYS A 71 2.41 -12.98 17.55
N CYS A 72 1.79 -12.78 18.70
CA CYS A 72 2.03 -13.56 19.91
C CYS A 72 0.73 -13.74 20.71
N SER A 73 0.75 -14.65 21.68
CA SER A 73 -0.36 -14.85 22.61
C SER A 73 0.14 -14.92 24.05
N VAL A 74 -0.64 -14.37 24.97
CA VAL A 74 -0.32 -14.31 26.40
C VAL A 74 -1.52 -14.74 27.24
N SER A 75 -1.26 -15.24 28.44
CA SER A 75 -2.31 -15.54 29.44
C SER A 75 -3.02 -14.27 29.90
N LEU A 76 -4.29 -14.37 30.27
CA LEU A 76 -5.05 -13.29 30.93
C LEU A 76 -4.45 -12.84 32.26
N THR A 77 -3.65 -13.70 32.92
CA THR A 77 -2.98 -13.41 34.19
C THR A 77 -1.58 -12.81 34.02
N ARG A 78 -1.08 -12.68 32.79
CA ARG A 78 0.24 -12.11 32.50
C ARG A 78 0.25 -10.64 32.88
N ASN A 79 1.26 -10.18 33.63
CA ASN A 79 1.36 -8.79 34.04
C ASN A 79 1.76 -7.87 32.86
N ALA A 80 1.49 -6.56 33.02
CA ALA A 80 1.67 -5.58 31.94
C ALA A 80 3.13 -5.45 31.46
N SER A 81 4.12 -5.50 32.36
CA SER A 81 5.53 -5.37 31.98
C SER A 81 6.01 -6.56 31.15
N ALA A 82 5.62 -7.79 31.54
CA ALA A 82 5.94 -8.99 30.77
C ALA A 82 5.26 -8.99 29.40
N ILE A 83 4.02 -8.50 29.30
CA ILE A 83 3.33 -8.34 28.00
C ILE A 83 4.08 -7.33 27.13
N ALA A 84 4.51 -6.20 27.67
CA ALA A 84 5.28 -5.20 26.92
C ALA A 84 6.60 -5.78 26.37
N GLU A 85 7.34 -6.56 27.16
CA GLU A 85 8.56 -7.23 26.70
C GLU A 85 8.27 -8.30 25.63
N ASP A 86 7.19 -9.06 25.77
CA ASP A 86 6.73 -9.99 24.75
C ASP A 86 6.39 -9.27 23.43
N ILE A 87 5.73 -8.10 23.49
CA ILE A 87 5.45 -7.27 22.32
C ILE A 87 6.75 -6.77 21.67
N LYS A 88 7.67 -6.19 22.44
CA LYS A 88 8.94 -5.68 21.91
C LYS A 88 9.72 -6.76 21.18
N ARG A 89 9.86 -7.94 21.79
CA ARG A 89 10.65 -9.05 21.24
C ARG A 89 9.98 -9.78 20.07
N LYS A 90 8.65 -9.94 20.08
CA LYS A 90 7.95 -10.85 19.16
C LYS A 90 7.12 -10.14 18.10
N VAL A 91 6.65 -8.92 18.39
CA VAL A 91 5.76 -8.16 17.50
C VAL A 91 6.52 -7.04 16.82
N LEU A 92 7.29 -6.26 17.59
CA LEU A 92 8.01 -5.08 17.06
C LEU A 92 9.32 -5.40 16.33
N ILE A 93 9.83 -6.62 16.46
CA ILE A 93 11.12 -7.02 15.88
C ILE A 93 11.20 -6.78 14.36
N THR A 94 10.09 -6.88 13.62
CA THR A 94 10.04 -6.62 12.17
C THR A 94 9.35 -5.30 11.81
N ALA A 95 8.98 -4.46 12.79
CA ALA A 95 8.12 -3.31 12.52
C ALA A 95 8.77 -2.28 11.57
N VAL A 96 10.03 -1.92 11.85
CA VAL A 96 10.79 -0.95 11.04
C VAL A 96 11.01 -1.47 9.62
N ASP A 97 11.41 -2.73 9.47
CA ASP A 97 11.63 -3.33 8.15
C ASP A 97 10.36 -3.37 7.30
N GLU A 98 9.22 -3.73 7.90
CA GLU A 98 7.95 -3.75 7.20
C GLU A 98 7.45 -2.35 6.83
N ILE A 99 7.69 -1.34 7.68
CA ILE A 99 7.44 0.08 7.34
C ILE A 99 8.32 0.50 6.15
N ASN A 100 9.60 0.15 6.16
CA ASN A 100 10.52 0.52 5.08
C ASN A 100 10.09 -0.12 3.75
N LYS A 101 9.71 -1.39 3.74
CA LYS A 101 9.15 -2.05 2.55
C LYS A 101 7.88 -1.37 2.04
N ALA A 102 6.99 -0.96 2.95
CA ALA A 102 5.80 -0.21 2.58
C ALA A 102 6.16 1.15 1.95
N ASN A 103 7.12 1.88 2.53
CA ASN A 103 7.59 3.16 2.00
C ASN A 103 8.23 3.01 0.61
N GLU A 104 9.11 2.03 0.42
CA GLU A 104 9.72 1.72 -0.88
C GLU A 104 8.68 1.35 -1.94
N TYR A 105 7.66 0.56 -1.56
CA TYR A 105 6.56 0.24 -2.44
C TYR A 105 5.81 1.50 -2.90
N HIS A 106 5.47 2.40 -1.96
CA HIS A 106 4.78 3.65 -2.29
C HIS A 106 5.64 4.58 -3.13
N GLN A 107 6.94 4.66 -2.86
CA GLN A 107 7.86 5.45 -3.66
C GLN A 107 7.90 4.95 -5.10
N LYS A 108 8.05 3.63 -5.31
CA LYS A 108 8.02 3.03 -6.66
C LYS A 108 6.68 3.27 -7.38
N GLU A 109 5.57 3.19 -6.66
CA GLU A 109 4.25 3.48 -7.24
C GLU A 109 4.07 4.96 -7.59
N GLN A 110 4.64 5.88 -6.81
CA GLN A 110 4.67 7.31 -7.13
C GLN A 110 5.52 7.58 -8.36
N GLU A 111 6.72 7.01 -8.44
CA GLU A 111 7.62 7.12 -9.59
C GLU A 111 6.94 6.61 -10.88
N LYS A 112 6.27 5.45 -10.83
CA LYS A 112 5.50 4.93 -11.97
C LYS A 112 4.35 5.85 -12.37
N LYS A 113 3.62 6.42 -11.40
CA LYS A 113 2.54 7.38 -11.69
C LYS A 113 3.09 8.63 -12.38
N GLU A 114 4.24 9.11 -11.92
CA GLU A 114 4.90 10.28 -12.48
C GLU A 114 5.41 10.01 -13.90
N GLN A 115 6.07 8.88 -14.14
CA GLN A 115 6.49 8.46 -15.48
C GLN A 115 5.29 8.38 -16.45
N LYS A 116 4.16 7.83 -16.00
CA LYS A 116 2.91 7.79 -16.79
C LYS A 116 2.35 9.18 -17.06
N ARG A 117 2.47 10.11 -16.11
CA ARG A 117 2.05 11.51 -16.27
C ARG A 117 2.91 12.22 -17.31
N ILE A 118 4.23 12.06 -17.25
CA ILE A 118 5.18 12.63 -18.21
C ILE A 118 4.90 12.09 -19.62
N LEU A 119 4.77 10.77 -19.78
CA LEU A 119 4.46 10.15 -21.07
C LEU A 119 3.16 10.69 -21.67
N LYS A 120 2.10 10.82 -20.86
CA LYS A 120 0.85 11.45 -21.31
C LYS A 120 1.06 12.90 -21.73
N GLY A 121 1.82 13.67 -20.97
CA GLY A 121 2.17 15.05 -21.33
C GLY A 121 2.85 15.14 -22.69
N MET A 122 3.82 14.27 -22.96
CA MET A 122 4.53 14.21 -24.26
C MET A 122 3.60 13.81 -25.41
N LEU A 123 2.77 12.78 -25.22
CA LEU A 123 1.81 12.34 -26.24
C LEU A 123 0.75 13.41 -26.54
N ALA A 124 0.30 14.13 -25.52
CA ALA A 124 -0.73 15.18 -25.66
C ALA A 124 -0.27 16.36 -26.54
N GLN A 125 1.04 16.55 -26.74
CA GLN A 125 1.55 17.56 -27.66
C GLN A 125 1.31 17.20 -29.14
N GLN A 126 1.08 15.92 -29.44
CA GLN A 126 0.99 15.41 -30.80
C GLN A 126 -0.43 14.97 -31.18
N VAL A 127 -1.20 14.48 -30.20
CA VAL A 127 -2.51 13.85 -30.43
C VAL A 127 -3.45 14.11 -29.26
N LYS A 128 -4.76 14.09 -29.53
CA LYS A 128 -5.76 14.13 -28.46
C LYS A 128 -5.67 12.84 -27.65
N LEU A 129 -5.75 12.95 -26.32
CA LEU A 129 -5.75 11.83 -25.41
C LEU A 129 -7.13 11.56 -24.83
N GLU A 130 -7.46 10.28 -24.67
CA GLU A 130 -8.69 9.82 -24.02
C GLU A 130 -8.37 8.75 -22.96
N SER A 131 -9.12 8.77 -21.86
CA SER A 131 -8.98 7.75 -20.81
C SER A 131 -9.62 6.44 -21.24
N TYR A 132 -8.98 5.31 -20.93
CA TYR A 132 -9.52 4.00 -21.26
C TYR A 132 -9.09 2.94 -20.25
N TYR A 133 -9.99 2.00 -19.95
CA TYR A 133 -9.72 0.91 -19.01
C TYR A 133 -8.58 0.00 -19.50
N ASN A 134 -7.65 -0.33 -18.60
CA ASN A 134 -6.50 -1.18 -18.90
C ASN A 134 -5.64 -0.62 -20.07
N ALA A 135 -5.34 0.67 -20.00
CA ALA A 135 -4.42 1.40 -20.89
C ALA A 135 -3.72 2.50 -20.09
N ILE A 136 -2.57 2.96 -20.59
CA ILE A 136 -2.06 4.26 -20.15
C ILE A 136 -3.01 5.35 -20.68
N THR A 137 -3.26 5.34 -21.99
CA THR A 137 -4.17 6.27 -22.67
C THR A 137 -4.61 5.69 -24.02
N VAL A 138 -5.70 6.23 -24.56
CA VAL A 138 -6.02 6.17 -25.98
C VAL A 138 -5.53 7.46 -26.64
N ILE A 139 -5.05 7.34 -27.88
CA ILE A 139 -4.70 8.46 -28.75
C ILE A 139 -5.74 8.57 -29.86
N VAL A 140 -6.07 9.81 -30.23
CA VAL A 140 -6.96 10.14 -31.34
C VAL A 140 -6.27 11.22 -32.17
N ALA A 141 -5.77 10.83 -33.34
CA ALA A 141 -5.16 11.75 -34.28
C ALA A 141 -6.24 12.49 -35.09
N SER A 142 -5.95 13.72 -35.50
CA SER A 142 -6.84 14.51 -36.38
C SER A 142 -7.09 13.83 -37.74
N SER A 143 -6.17 12.96 -38.18
CA SER A 143 -6.30 12.13 -39.38
C SER A 143 -7.32 10.99 -39.26
N GLY A 144 -8.00 10.85 -38.11
CA GLY A 144 -8.95 9.77 -37.85
C GLY A 144 -8.31 8.47 -37.37
N ILE A 145 -6.98 8.42 -37.21
CA ILE A 145 -6.27 7.27 -36.66
C ILE A 145 -6.49 7.22 -35.15
N HIS A 146 -6.82 6.04 -34.64
CA HIS A 146 -6.90 5.79 -33.22
C HIS A 146 -5.80 4.84 -32.77
N GLY A 147 -5.40 4.97 -31.52
CA GLY A 147 -4.42 4.07 -30.94
C GLY A 147 -4.59 3.87 -29.44
N LYS A 148 -4.04 2.77 -28.95
CA LYS A 148 -4.02 2.44 -27.53
C LYS A 148 -2.57 2.26 -27.09
N VAL A 149 -2.17 3.00 -26.06
CA VAL A 149 -0.85 2.89 -25.43
C VAL A 149 -0.97 2.08 -24.15
N LYS A 150 -0.13 1.05 -24.01
CA LYS A 150 -0.01 0.22 -22.82
C LYS A 150 1.44 0.08 -22.39
N GLU A 151 1.64 -0.19 -21.12
CA GLU A 151 2.89 -0.73 -20.59
C GLU A 151 2.80 -2.26 -20.66
N GLY A 152 3.80 -2.91 -21.24
CA GLY A 152 3.99 -4.36 -21.27
C GLY A 152 5.22 -4.77 -20.48
N TYR A 153 5.55 -6.06 -20.55
CA TYR A 153 6.75 -6.60 -19.89
C TYR A 153 8.05 -6.00 -20.47
N ASP A 154 8.12 -5.85 -21.80
CA ASP A 154 9.30 -5.36 -22.53
C ASP A 154 9.23 -3.87 -22.92
N GLY A 155 8.47 -3.06 -22.17
CA GLY A 155 8.32 -1.63 -22.40
C GLY A 155 6.95 -1.21 -22.94
N TYR A 156 6.91 -0.21 -23.82
CA TYR A 156 5.64 0.39 -24.28
C TYR A 156 5.10 -0.29 -25.53
N ASN A 157 3.79 -0.59 -25.50
CA ASN A 157 3.05 -1.13 -26.62
C ASN A 157 2.13 -0.06 -27.21
N LEU A 158 2.25 0.19 -28.51
CA LEU A 158 1.33 1.03 -29.28
C LEU A 158 0.54 0.15 -30.24
N LYS A 159 -0.78 0.09 -30.06
CA LYS A 159 -1.70 -0.56 -31.00
C LYS A 159 -2.48 0.50 -31.77
N LEU A 160 -2.31 0.57 -33.08
CA LEU A 160 -3.06 1.48 -33.96
C LEU A 160 -4.22 0.75 -34.64
N TYR A 161 -5.31 1.47 -34.91
CA TYR A 161 -6.50 0.96 -35.58
C TYR A 161 -7.24 2.08 -36.32
N LYS A 162 -8.15 1.68 -37.22
CA LYS A 162 -8.81 2.56 -38.21
C LYS A 162 -7.82 3.22 -39.20
N LEU A 163 -6.78 2.49 -39.56
CA LEU A 163 -5.85 2.88 -40.63
C LEU A 163 -6.48 2.55 -41.99
N ASN A 164 -6.37 3.46 -42.95
CA ASN A 164 -6.54 3.09 -44.35
C ASN A 164 -5.22 2.52 -44.93
N THR A 165 -5.27 1.99 -46.16
CA THR A 165 -4.10 1.36 -46.80
C THR A 165 -2.89 2.30 -46.87
N GLU A 166 -3.09 3.55 -47.27
CA GLU A 166 -2.02 4.53 -47.40
C GLU A 166 -1.37 4.85 -46.05
N GLN A 167 -2.18 5.07 -45.00
CA GLN A 167 -1.71 5.33 -43.64
C GLN A 167 -0.94 4.15 -43.08
N LEU A 168 -1.41 2.92 -43.31
CA LEU A 168 -0.71 1.70 -42.88
C LEU A 168 0.67 1.61 -43.52
N ILE A 169 0.77 1.78 -44.85
CA ILE A 169 2.05 1.73 -45.57
C ILE A 169 3.01 2.84 -45.08
N LYS A 170 2.52 4.07 -44.89
CA LYS A 170 3.34 5.18 -44.36
C LYS A 170 3.91 4.89 -42.98
N ILE A 171 3.08 4.34 -42.08
CA ILE A 171 3.52 4.02 -40.70
C ILE A 171 4.52 2.88 -40.70
N VAL A 172 4.27 1.81 -41.46
CA VAL A 172 5.22 0.69 -41.59
C VAL A 172 6.55 1.19 -42.18
N GLY A 173 6.48 2.03 -43.21
CA GLY A 173 7.66 2.69 -43.78
C GLY A 173 8.44 3.50 -42.76
N PHE A 174 7.77 4.37 -41.98
CA PHE A 174 8.41 5.14 -40.91
C PHE A 174 9.08 4.25 -39.86
N VAL A 175 8.38 3.23 -39.37
CA VAL A 175 8.91 2.30 -38.36
C VAL A 175 10.10 1.52 -38.89
N SER A 176 10.14 1.18 -40.17
CA SER A 176 11.29 0.49 -40.78
C SER A 176 12.58 1.33 -40.81
N THR A 177 12.49 2.63 -40.53
CA THR A 177 13.60 3.58 -40.54
C THR A 177 13.96 4.16 -39.18
N LEU A 178 13.29 3.71 -38.11
CA LEU A 178 13.54 4.14 -36.72
C LEU A 178 14.79 3.48 -36.11
#